data_AF-A0A941BH93-F1
#
_entry.id   AF-A0A941BH93-F1
#
_cell.length_a   1.000
_cell.length_b   1.000
_cell.length_c   1.000
_cell.angle_alpha   90.00
_cell.angle_beta   90.00
_cell.angle_gamma   90.00
#
_symmetry.space_group_name_H-M   'P 1'
#
loop_
_entity.id
_entity.type
_entity.pdbx_description
1 polymer ?
#
loop_
_entity_poly.entity_id
_entity_poly.type
_entity_poly.pdbx_seq_one_letter_code
_entity_poly.pdbx_strand_id
1 'polypeptide(L)'
;MAGHVAHLAVAASRQPGQQTRLGGAQIHIGDADLGKSELSGPRRQCLRHLLRKCLGPWLHLPLSLTPVLIHPPILESRTFSWPDEAACERFAAALAAEPALRRAGIELDGPLGAGKTTFVRHLLRALGVSGRIKSPTYTVVEPYQVNGLAVSHFDFYRFNDPREWEDAGFRELFAAPGLRLSEWADKARAVLPPPDLRLAIEPQDDDSRRVTALAGSALGQALLAAGARA
;
A
#
# COMPACT_ATOMS: atom_id res chain seq x y z
N MET A 1 -42.53 -18.91 -30.34
CA MET A 1 -43.30 -19.15 -29.10
C MET A 1 -42.56 -18.50 -27.95
N ALA A 2 -43.13 -17.45 -27.37
CA ALA A 2 -42.54 -16.65 -26.31
C ALA A 2 -42.84 -17.29 -24.94
N GLY A 3 -41.83 -17.39 -24.08
CA GLY A 3 -41.96 -17.84 -22.70
C GLY A 3 -41.47 -16.75 -21.74
N HIS A 4 -42.40 -16.01 -21.14
CA HIS A 4 -42.15 -15.14 -19.99
C HIS A 4 -42.35 -15.94 -18.70
N VAL A 5 -41.47 -15.77 -17.72
CA VAL A 5 -41.76 -16.13 -16.31
C VAL A 5 -41.34 -14.96 -15.42
N ALA A 6 -42.27 -14.57 -14.57
CA ALA A 6 -42.33 -13.32 -13.83
C ALA A 6 -41.61 -13.38 -12.47
N HIS A 7 -41.13 -12.22 -12.01
CA HIS A 7 -40.67 -11.95 -10.66
C HIS A 7 -41.84 -11.94 -9.67
N LEU A 8 -41.67 -12.57 -8.50
CA LEU A 8 -42.56 -12.45 -7.35
C LEU A 8 -41.79 -11.79 -6.20
N ALA A 9 -42.24 -10.60 -5.81
CA ALA A 9 -41.78 -9.86 -4.65
C ALA A 9 -42.48 -10.39 -3.39
N VAL A 10 -41.74 -10.55 -2.29
CA VAL A 10 -42.30 -10.85 -0.96
C VAL A 10 -42.29 -9.56 -0.14
N ALA A 11 -43.48 -9.16 0.32
CA ALA A 11 -43.71 -7.99 1.15
C ALA A 11 -43.46 -8.29 2.64
N ALA A 12 -42.79 -7.36 3.33
CA ALA A 12 -42.52 -7.38 4.76
C ALA A 12 -43.80 -7.16 5.59
N SER A 13 -43.96 -7.94 6.67
CA SER A 13 -45.06 -7.78 7.63
C SER A 13 -44.54 -7.49 9.05
N ARG A 14 -44.69 -6.22 9.42
CA ARG A 14 -45.07 -5.61 10.72
C ARG A 14 -44.54 -6.17 12.06
N GLN A 15 -44.00 -5.24 12.85
CA GLN A 15 -43.84 -5.26 14.32
C GLN A 15 -45.19 -5.25 15.06
N PRO A 16 -45.19 -5.70 16.33
CA PRO A 16 -45.82 -4.94 17.42
C PRO A 16 -44.88 -4.78 18.64
N GLY A 17 -45.08 -3.70 19.39
CA GLY A 17 -44.23 -3.27 20.50
C GLY A 17 -44.78 -3.53 21.90
N GLN A 18 -44.16 -2.82 22.85
CA GLN A 18 -44.57 -2.48 24.24
C GLN A 18 -44.29 -3.49 25.38
N GLN A 19 -43.13 -3.27 26.00
CA GLN A 19 -42.82 -3.11 27.44
C GLN A 19 -43.61 -3.86 28.52
N THR A 20 -42.86 -4.53 29.42
CA THR A 20 -42.62 -4.23 30.87
C THR A 20 -41.75 -5.37 31.43
N ARG A 21 -40.82 -5.28 32.39
CA ARG A 21 -40.60 -4.44 33.57
C ARG A 21 -39.15 -4.66 34.07
N LEU A 22 -38.58 -3.61 34.66
CA LEU A 22 -37.74 -3.57 35.88
C LEU A 22 -36.83 -4.76 36.20
N GLY A 23 -35.52 -4.52 36.07
CA GLY A 23 -34.46 -5.30 36.71
C GLY A 23 -33.18 -4.48 36.71
N GLY A 24 -33.09 -3.49 37.61
CA GLY A 24 -31.86 -2.74 37.84
C GLY A 24 -30.82 -3.62 38.51
N ALA A 25 -29.62 -3.67 37.93
CA ALA A 25 -28.41 -4.07 38.64
C ALA A 25 -27.35 -3.00 38.36
N GLN A 26 -27.12 -2.18 39.39
CA GLN A 26 -26.05 -1.20 39.46
C GLN A 26 -24.70 -1.91 39.36
N ILE A 27 -23.80 -1.40 38.52
CA ILE A 27 -22.39 -1.80 38.50
C ILE A 27 -21.66 -0.82 39.41
N HIS A 28 -21.28 -1.29 40.59
CA HIS A 28 -20.38 -0.57 41.50
C HIS A 28 -18.99 -0.50 40.87
N ILE A 29 -18.52 0.72 40.61
CA ILE A 29 -17.11 1.03 40.38
C ILE A 29 -16.49 1.20 41.76
N GLY A 30 -15.71 0.21 42.19
CA GLY A 30 -14.94 0.22 43.41
C GLY A 30 -13.53 -0.27 43.11
N ASP A 31 -12.56 0.52 43.57
CA ASP A 31 -11.12 0.36 43.42
C ASP A 31 -10.62 -1.08 43.54
N ALA A 32 -9.77 -1.47 42.58
CA ALA A 32 -8.83 -2.57 42.73
C ALA A 32 -7.48 -2.11 42.19
N ASP A 33 -6.82 -1.28 43.01
CA ASP A 33 -5.39 -1.03 42.96
C ASP A 33 -4.67 -2.37 43.17
N LEU A 34 -4.25 -2.99 42.07
CA LEU A 34 -3.53 -4.26 42.07
C LEU A 34 -2.19 -4.09 41.37
N GLY A 35 -1.16 -3.96 42.21
CA GLY A 35 0.06 -4.74 42.06
C GLY A 35 0.99 -4.34 40.92
N LYS A 36 1.89 -3.40 41.23
CA LYS A 36 3.19 -3.27 40.55
C LYS A 36 3.86 -4.65 40.48
N SER A 37 3.93 -5.22 39.28
CA SER A 37 4.72 -6.42 39.02
C SER A 37 6.16 -6.00 38.74
N GLU A 38 7.02 -6.12 39.75
CA GLU A 38 8.47 -6.01 39.60
C GLU A 38 9.02 -7.25 38.88
N LEU A 39 9.08 -7.20 37.56
CA LEU A 39 9.87 -8.15 36.78
C LEU A 39 11.32 -7.66 36.72
N SER A 40 12.14 -8.21 37.63
CA SER A 40 13.59 -8.08 37.59
C SER A 40 14.13 -8.65 36.27
N GLY A 41 14.74 -7.78 35.45
CA GLY A 41 15.39 -8.18 34.20
C GLY A 41 16.61 -9.08 34.46
N PRO A 42 16.90 -10.06 33.59
CA PRO A 42 18.09 -10.87 33.72
C PRO A 42 19.35 -10.03 33.47
N ARG A 43 20.29 -10.15 34.42
CA ARG A 43 21.59 -9.46 34.47
C ARG A 43 22.39 -9.69 33.19
N ARG A 44 23.05 -8.62 32.73
CA ARG A 44 24.09 -8.62 31.70
C ARG A 44 25.19 -9.61 32.08
N GLN A 45 25.15 -10.82 31.53
CA GLN A 45 26.30 -11.70 31.52
C GLN A 45 27.13 -11.47 30.26
N CYS A 46 28.40 -11.20 30.52
CA CYS A 46 29.45 -10.84 29.60
C CYS A 46 29.79 -12.04 28.70
N LEU A 47 29.22 -12.10 27.49
CA LEU A 47 29.59 -13.11 26.49
C LEU A 47 30.86 -12.66 25.74
N ARG A 48 31.99 -12.60 26.44
CA ARG A 48 33.30 -12.26 25.86
C ARG A 48 34.34 -13.37 25.98
N HIS A 49 33.92 -14.63 26.20
CA HIS A 49 34.87 -15.73 26.44
C HIS A 49 34.58 -17.07 25.75
N LEU A 50 33.70 -17.12 24.74
CA LEU A 50 33.42 -18.37 23.99
C LEU A 50 33.51 -18.22 22.46
N LEU A 51 34.42 -17.37 21.98
CA LEU A 51 34.82 -17.32 20.56
C LEU A 51 36.34 -17.08 20.45
N ARG A 52 37.14 -17.96 21.05
CA ARG A 52 38.62 -17.84 20.98
C ARG A 52 39.38 -19.16 20.80
N LYS A 53 38.72 -20.25 20.38
CA LYS A 53 39.40 -21.52 20.11
C LYS A 53 39.20 -22.12 18.71
N CYS A 54 38.61 -21.39 17.76
CA CYS A 54 38.40 -21.90 16.39
C CYS A 54 38.83 -20.95 15.26
N LEU A 55 39.84 -20.10 15.45
CA LEU A 55 40.33 -19.22 14.37
C LEU A 55 41.85 -19.34 14.23
N GLY A 56 42.26 -20.01 13.15
CA GLY A 56 43.63 -20.01 12.63
C GLY A 56 44.01 -18.65 12.00
N PRO A 57 45.18 -18.59 11.32
CA PRO A 57 45.82 -17.34 10.93
C PRO A 57 45.25 -16.81 9.61
N TRP A 58 44.08 -16.21 9.65
CA TRP A 58 43.54 -15.39 8.55
C TRP A 58 42.90 -14.14 9.16
N LEU A 59 43.75 -13.18 9.54
CA LEU A 59 43.35 -11.94 10.21
C LEU A 59 43.76 -10.73 9.36
N HIS A 60 43.38 -10.72 8.08
CA HIS A 60 43.50 -9.54 7.23
C HIS A 60 42.33 -9.45 6.24
N LEU A 61 41.16 -9.08 6.74
CA LEU A 61 40.11 -8.49 5.91
C LEU A 61 39.53 -7.32 6.73
N PRO A 62 39.68 -6.06 6.29
CA PRO A 62 38.92 -4.99 6.89
C PRO A 62 37.46 -5.23 6.48
N LEU A 63 36.66 -5.78 7.40
CA LEU A 63 35.21 -5.68 7.31
C LEU A 63 34.87 -4.20 7.49
N SER A 64 34.91 -3.46 6.38
CA SER A 64 34.27 -2.16 6.27
C SER A 64 32.77 -2.39 6.40
N LEU A 65 32.26 -2.33 7.63
CA LEU A 65 30.84 -2.17 7.89
C LEU A 65 30.48 -0.71 7.59
N THR A 66 30.55 -0.31 6.33
CA THR A 66 29.80 0.86 5.89
C THR A 66 28.33 0.47 5.98
N PRO A 67 27.50 1.19 6.75
CA PRO A 67 26.06 1.03 6.62
C PRO A 67 25.76 1.46 5.19
N VAL A 68 25.50 0.50 4.31
CA VAL A 68 24.86 0.80 3.04
C VAL A 68 23.48 1.29 3.46
N LEU A 69 23.33 2.60 3.54
CA LEU A 69 22.03 3.23 3.40
C LEU A 69 21.55 2.76 2.02
N ILE A 70 20.76 1.69 1.99
CA ILE A 70 20.12 1.19 0.77
C ILE A 70 19.02 2.21 0.47
N HIS A 71 19.42 3.39 0.01
CA HIS A 71 18.54 4.20 -0.79
C HIS A 71 18.60 3.60 -2.18
N PRO A 72 17.48 3.11 -2.73
CA PRO A 72 17.48 2.65 -4.11
C PRO A 72 18.00 3.79 -5.00
N PRO A 73 18.83 3.49 -6.02
CA PRO A 73 19.37 4.53 -6.88
C PRO A 73 18.21 5.23 -7.58
N ILE A 74 18.00 6.51 -7.27
CA ILE A 74 17.13 7.37 -8.07
C ILE A 74 17.89 7.59 -9.38
N LEU A 75 17.42 6.96 -10.45
CA LEU A 75 18.01 7.07 -11.77
C LEU A 75 17.59 8.35 -12.47
N GLU A 76 16.37 8.82 -12.20
CA GLU A 76 15.84 10.05 -12.77
C GLU A 76 14.74 10.63 -11.87
N SER A 77 14.63 11.96 -11.85
CA SER A 77 13.58 12.69 -11.15
C SER A 77 13.03 13.80 -12.03
N ARG A 78 11.70 13.95 -12.08
CA ARG A 78 11.04 15.09 -12.74
C ARG A 78 9.86 15.58 -11.91
N THR A 79 9.59 16.87 -11.98
CA THR A 79 8.42 17.48 -11.36
C THR A 79 7.46 17.98 -12.44
N PHE A 80 6.18 17.68 -12.24
CA PHE A 80 5.07 18.08 -13.09
C PHE A 80 4.08 18.93 -12.29
N SER A 81 3.31 19.74 -13.01
CA SER A 81 2.10 20.37 -12.47
C SER A 81 0.89 19.72 -13.14
N TRP A 82 -0.03 19.20 -12.34
CA TRP A 82 -1.37 18.80 -12.79
C TRP A 82 -2.34 19.92 -12.40
N PRO A 83 -2.68 20.84 -13.32
CA PRO A 83 -3.58 21.96 -13.03
C PRO A 83 -5.01 21.51 -12.74
N ASP A 84 -5.40 20.32 -13.22
CA ASP A 84 -6.74 19.76 -13.08
C ASP A 84 -6.68 18.22 -13.05
N GLU A 85 -7.84 17.60 -12.83
CA GLU A 85 -7.98 16.14 -12.87
C GLU A 85 -7.71 15.57 -14.28
N ALA A 86 -7.98 16.33 -15.34
CA ALA A 86 -7.73 15.90 -16.72
C ALA A 86 -6.22 15.73 -17.00
N ALA A 87 -5.35 16.52 -16.39
CA ALA A 87 -3.90 16.35 -16.46
C ALA A 87 -3.45 15.05 -15.77
N CYS A 88 -4.04 14.71 -14.62
CA CYS A 88 -3.83 13.43 -13.97
C CYS A 88 -4.28 12.26 -14.88
N GLU A 89 -5.44 12.39 -15.54
CA GLU A 89 -5.96 11.39 -16.47
C GLU A 89 -5.03 11.19 -17.67
N ARG A 90 -4.57 12.27 -18.32
CA ARG A 90 -3.62 12.19 -19.45
C ARG A 90 -2.31 11.53 -19.05
N PHE A 91 -1.76 11.89 -17.89
CA PHE A 91 -0.54 11.27 -17.38
C PHE A 91 -0.75 9.76 -17.15
N ALA A 92 -1.87 9.38 -16.53
CA ALA A 92 -2.21 7.97 -16.32
C ALA A 92 -2.40 7.22 -17.65
N ALA A 93 -3.03 7.83 -18.64
CA ALA A 93 -3.22 7.26 -19.98
C ALA A 93 -1.88 7.07 -20.71
N ALA A 94 -0.96 8.03 -20.60
CA ALA A 94 0.38 7.91 -21.18
C ALA A 94 1.18 6.76 -20.55
N LEU A 95 1.07 6.56 -19.23
CA LEU A 95 1.65 5.41 -18.55
C LEU A 95 1.00 4.10 -19.01
N ALA A 96 -0.33 4.06 -19.16
CA ALA A 96 -1.06 2.87 -19.62
C ALA A 96 -0.64 2.39 -21.01
N ALA A 97 -0.22 3.31 -21.88
CA ALA A 97 0.25 3.00 -23.22
C ALA A 97 1.69 2.46 -23.27
N GLU A 98 2.46 2.59 -22.19
CA GLU A 98 3.87 2.21 -22.14
C GLU A 98 4.04 0.72 -21.77
N PRO A 99 4.65 -0.13 -22.63
CA PRO A 99 4.81 -1.56 -22.36
C PRO A 99 5.53 -1.89 -21.05
N ALA A 100 6.43 -1.03 -20.59
CA ALA A 100 7.13 -1.17 -19.31
C ALA A 100 6.17 -1.30 -18.11
N LEU A 101 4.97 -0.70 -18.20
CA LEU A 101 4.00 -0.68 -17.11
C LEU A 101 3.57 -2.08 -16.68
N ARG A 102 3.49 -3.03 -17.62
CA ARG A 102 2.92 -4.38 -17.38
C ARG A 102 3.64 -5.20 -16.31
N ARG A 103 4.83 -4.77 -15.87
CA ARG A 103 5.65 -5.44 -14.85
C ARG A 103 6.08 -4.50 -13.72
N ALA A 104 5.69 -3.23 -13.78
CA ALA A 104 6.21 -2.21 -12.91
C ALA A 104 5.59 -2.26 -11.50
N GLY A 105 6.37 -1.86 -10.50
CA GLY A 105 5.89 -1.43 -9.19
C GLY A 105 5.83 0.09 -9.11
N ILE A 106 4.64 0.64 -8.91
CA ILE A 106 4.40 2.08 -8.74
C ILE A 106 3.98 2.37 -7.31
N GLU A 107 4.67 3.30 -6.67
CA GLU A 107 4.31 3.84 -5.37
C GLU A 107 3.67 5.23 -5.50
N LEU A 108 2.64 5.48 -4.71
CA LEU A 108 1.89 6.72 -4.66
C LEU A 108 1.94 7.28 -3.24
N ASP A 109 2.58 8.43 -3.11
CA ASP A 109 2.78 9.12 -1.84
C ASP A 109 2.11 10.49 -1.87
N GLY A 110 1.73 10.99 -0.71
CA GLY A 110 1.05 12.27 -0.55
C GLY A 110 0.02 12.23 0.59
N PRO A 111 -0.44 13.40 1.08
CA PRO A 111 -1.40 13.47 2.17
C PRO A 111 -2.76 12.85 1.82
N LEU A 112 -3.64 12.72 2.82
CA LEU A 112 -5.04 12.36 2.59
C LEU A 112 -5.68 13.38 1.64
N GLY A 113 -6.44 12.90 0.65
CA GLY A 113 -7.04 13.78 -0.37
C GLY A 113 -6.09 14.24 -1.48
N ALA A 114 -4.82 13.80 -1.49
CA ALA A 114 -3.87 14.19 -2.53
C ALA A 114 -4.27 13.80 -3.95
N GLY A 115 -5.10 12.76 -4.11
CA GLY A 115 -5.52 12.24 -5.41
C GLY A 115 -4.85 10.92 -5.80
N LYS A 116 -4.17 10.23 -4.87
CA LYS A 116 -3.55 8.91 -5.09
C LYS A 116 -4.52 7.89 -5.68
N THR A 117 -5.65 7.63 -5.02
CA THR A 117 -6.68 6.72 -5.57
C THR A 117 -7.30 7.25 -6.86
N THR A 118 -7.40 8.57 -7.05
CA THR A 118 -7.87 9.16 -8.32
C THR A 118 -6.95 8.79 -9.47
N PHE A 119 -5.64 8.93 -9.28
CA PHE A 119 -4.63 8.48 -10.25
C PHE A 119 -4.75 6.98 -10.54
N VAL A 120 -4.87 6.13 -9.51
CA VAL A 120 -5.04 4.68 -9.70
C VAL A 120 -6.28 4.36 -10.55
N ARG A 121 -7.40 5.04 -10.29
CA ARG A 121 -8.62 4.86 -11.08
C ARG A 121 -8.40 5.23 -12.54
N HIS A 122 -7.81 6.38 -12.82
CA HIS A 122 -7.50 6.80 -14.19
C HIS A 122 -6.59 5.80 -14.91
N LEU A 123 -5.56 5.31 -14.22
CA LEU A 123 -4.64 4.32 -14.78
C LEU A 123 -5.35 3.00 -15.09
N LEU A 124 -6.13 2.47 -14.15
CA LEU A 124 -6.89 1.23 -14.35
C LEU A 124 -7.97 1.38 -15.44
N ARG A 125 -8.60 2.56 -15.55
CA ARG A 125 -9.53 2.87 -16.65
C ARG A 125 -8.83 2.89 -18.00
N ALA A 126 -7.70 3.56 -18.10
CA ALA A 126 -6.90 3.59 -19.33
C ALA A 126 -6.40 2.20 -19.74
N LEU A 127 -6.14 1.32 -18.78
CA LEU A 127 -5.82 -0.09 -19.04
C LEU A 127 -7.02 -0.93 -19.53
N GLY A 128 -8.25 -0.45 -19.33
CA GLY A 128 -9.49 -1.11 -19.77
C GLY A 128 -10.31 -1.77 -18.66
N VAL A 129 -10.03 -1.51 -17.38
CA VAL A 129 -10.84 -2.05 -16.27
C VAL A 129 -12.24 -1.43 -16.33
N SER A 130 -13.25 -2.26 -16.53
CA SER A 130 -14.66 -1.88 -16.48
C SER A 130 -15.24 -2.06 -15.08
N GLY A 131 -16.39 -1.45 -14.79
CA GLY A 131 -17.05 -1.59 -13.49
C GLY A 131 -16.46 -0.72 -12.38
N ARG A 132 -16.72 -1.04 -11.11
CA ARG A 132 -16.38 -0.17 -9.97
C ARG A 132 -14.92 -0.35 -9.54
N ILE A 133 -14.18 0.75 -9.45
CA ILE A 133 -12.79 0.78 -8.92
C ILE A 133 -12.81 1.51 -7.57
N LYS A 134 -12.64 0.76 -6.49
CA LYS A 134 -12.63 1.26 -5.10
C LYS A 134 -11.20 1.30 -4.57
N SER A 135 -10.91 2.18 -3.61
CA SER A 135 -9.67 2.03 -2.85
C SER A 135 -9.80 0.83 -1.89
N PRO A 136 -8.77 -0.01 -1.76
CA PRO A 136 -8.74 -1.14 -0.86
C PRO A 136 -8.38 -0.77 0.58
N THR A 137 -8.70 0.43 1.08
CA THR A 137 -8.31 0.85 2.46
C THR A 137 -8.65 -0.17 3.57
N TYR A 138 -9.72 -0.96 3.42
CA TYR A 138 -10.11 -1.98 4.41
C TYR A 138 -9.69 -3.41 4.04
N THR A 139 -9.52 -3.71 2.74
CA THR A 139 -9.08 -5.03 2.28
C THR A 139 -7.56 -5.12 2.11
N VAL A 140 -6.87 -3.97 2.23
CA VAL A 140 -5.45 -3.71 1.95
C VAL A 140 -5.07 -3.92 0.49
N VAL A 141 -5.63 -4.94 -0.17
CA VAL A 141 -5.41 -5.24 -1.59
C VAL A 141 -6.74 -5.40 -2.34
N GLU A 142 -6.76 -4.98 -3.60
CA GLU A 142 -7.80 -5.32 -4.58
C GLU A 142 -7.13 -5.79 -5.88
N PRO A 143 -7.37 -7.04 -6.32
CA PRO A 143 -6.86 -7.54 -7.58
C PRO A 143 -7.75 -7.14 -8.77
N TYR A 144 -7.12 -6.85 -9.90
CA TYR A 144 -7.78 -6.62 -11.18
C TYR A 144 -7.16 -7.50 -12.27
N GLN A 145 -7.98 -7.90 -13.24
CA GLN A 145 -7.55 -8.60 -14.44
C GLN A 145 -8.06 -7.85 -15.66
N VAL A 146 -7.15 -7.43 -16.53
CA VAL A 146 -7.49 -6.62 -17.70
C VAL A 146 -6.55 -6.92 -18.86
N ASN A 147 -7.08 -7.30 -20.03
CA ASN A 147 -6.27 -7.55 -21.23
C ASN A 147 -5.04 -8.46 -20.97
N GLY A 148 -5.25 -9.55 -20.22
CA GLY A 148 -4.20 -10.49 -19.82
C GLY A 148 -3.12 -9.91 -18.88
N LEU A 149 -3.38 -8.76 -18.26
CA LEU A 149 -2.55 -8.14 -17.23
C LEU A 149 -3.21 -8.33 -15.87
N ALA A 150 -2.47 -8.94 -14.94
CA ALA A 150 -2.78 -8.88 -13.52
C ALA A 150 -2.33 -7.52 -12.97
N VAL A 151 -3.23 -6.85 -12.24
CA VAL A 151 -2.92 -5.64 -11.49
C VAL A 151 -3.29 -5.84 -10.03
N SER A 152 -2.37 -5.50 -9.13
CA SER A 152 -2.62 -5.52 -7.69
C SER A 152 -2.56 -4.10 -7.15
N HIS A 153 -3.70 -3.59 -6.69
CA HIS A 153 -3.80 -2.30 -6.02
C HIS A 153 -3.73 -2.53 -4.51
N PHE A 154 -2.69 -2.01 -3.88
CA PHE A 154 -2.48 -2.00 -2.45
C PHE A 154 -2.73 -0.60 -1.87
N ASP A 155 -3.36 -0.54 -0.69
CA ASP A 155 -3.51 0.66 0.12
C ASP A 155 -3.12 0.34 1.57
N PHE A 156 -1.94 0.82 1.95
CA PHE A 156 -1.38 0.56 3.27
C PHE A 156 -1.81 1.59 4.32
N TYR A 157 -2.79 2.47 4.05
CA TYR A 157 -3.20 3.52 4.98
C TYR A 157 -3.55 2.99 6.38
N ARG A 158 -4.10 1.78 6.48
CA ARG A 158 -4.45 1.13 7.76
C ARG A 158 -3.51 -0.02 8.16
N PHE A 159 -2.45 -0.24 7.41
CA PHE A 159 -1.45 -1.26 7.72
C PHE A 159 -0.57 -0.78 8.86
N ASN A 160 -0.73 -1.38 10.04
CA ASN A 160 -0.03 -0.98 11.27
C ASN A 160 0.83 -2.10 11.86
N ASP A 161 0.60 -3.36 11.48
CA ASP A 161 1.32 -4.51 11.99
C ASP A 161 2.03 -5.25 10.84
N PRO A 162 3.37 -5.28 10.82
CA PRO A 162 4.12 -6.04 9.83
C PRO A 162 3.77 -7.52 9.76
N ARG A 163 3.22 -8.12 10.82
CA ARG A 163 2.79 -9.53 10.83
C ARG A 163 1.66 -9.80 9.84
N GLU A 164 0.78 -8.82 9.61
CA GLU A 164 -0.29 -8.92 8.61
C GLU A 164 0.26 -9.17 7.19
N TRP A 165 1.51 -8.80 6.92
CA TRP A 165 2.17 -9.06 5.63
C TRP A 165 2.24 -10.55 5.30
N GLU A 166 2.65 -11.35 6.27
CA GLU A 166 2.80 -12.80 6.14
C GLU A 166 1.47 -13.50 6.41
N ASP A 167 0.75 -13.11 7.47
CA ASP A 167 -0.50 -13.77 7.89
C ASP A 167 -1.62 -13.66 6.85
N ALA A 168 -1.68 -12.54 6.10
CA ALA A 168 -2.67 -12.33 5.05
C ALA A 168 -2.20 -12.80 3.65
N GLY A 169 -0.98 -13.34 3.53
CA GLY A 169 -0.41 -13.77 2.25
C GLY A 169 -0.14 -12.63 1.27
N PHE A 170 0.08 -11.40 1.76
CA PHE A 170 0.38 -10.25 0.90
C PHE A 170 1.72 -10.38 0.21
N ARG A 171 2.66 -11.10 0.82
CA ARG A 171 3.96 -11.41 0.23
C ARG A 171 3.85 -12.11 -1.12
N GLU A 172 3.03 -13.15 -1.22
CA GLU A 172 2.82 -13.91 -2.44
C GLU A 172 2.09 -13.07 -3.50
N LEU A 173 1.07 -12.31 -3.07
CA LEU A 173 0.33 -11.42 -3.96
C LEU A 173 1.21 -10.31 -4.53
N PHE A 174 2.11 -9.74 -3.73
CA PHE A 174 3.03 -8.71 -4.17
C PHE A 174 4.15 -9.28 -5.06
N ALA A 175 4.61 -10.50 -4.78
CA ALA A 175 5.60 -11.17 -5.61
C ALA A 175 5.04 -11.64 -6.97
N ALA A 176 3.71 -11.72 -7.10
CA ALA A 176 3.05 -12.13 -8.34
C ALA A 176 3.45 -11.22 -9.52
N PRO A 177 3.54 -11.79 -10.74
CA PRO A 177 3.85 -11.01 -11.94
C PRO A 177 2.69 -10.07 -12.28
N GLY A 178 3.02 -8.86 -12.75
CA GLY A 178 2.03 -7.87 -13.17
C GLY A 178 2.39 -6.46 -12.73
N LEU A 179 1.41 -5.56 -12.82
CA LEU A 179 1.49 -4.20 -12.34
C LEU A 179 1.13 -4.15 -10.85
N ARG A 180 1.95 -3.50 -10.04
CA ARG A 180 1.66 -3.24 -8.62
C ARG A 180 1.49 -1.75 -8.41
N LEU A 181 0.39 -1.37 -7.78
CA LEU A 181 0.09 0.02 -7.42
C LEU A 181 -0.01 0.07 -5.90
N SER A 182 0.86 0.84 -5.24
CA SER A 182 0.90 0.89 -3.78
C SER A 182 0.68 2.31 -3.28
N GLU A 183 -0.47 2.56 -2.66
CA GLU A 183 -0.70 3.79 -1.91
C GLU A 183 -0.12 3.66 -0.50
N TRP A 184 0.48 4.74 0.02
CA TRP A 184 1.05 4.79 1.38
C TRP A 184 2.16 3.76 1.63
N ALA A 185 2.99 3.51 0.62
CA ALA A 185 4.02 2.48 0.66
C ALA A 185 5.03 2.65 1.82
N ASP A 186 5.20 3.88 2.32
CA ASP A 186 6.04 4.14 3.50
C ASP A 186 5.62 3.35 4.74
N LYS A 187 4.33 3.04 4.90
CA LYS A 187 3.83 2.21 6.01
C LYS A 187 4.26 0.75 5.93
N ALA A 188 4.57 0.26 4.74
CA ALA A 188 5.05 -1.09 4.49
C ALA A 188 6.52 -1.10 3.99
N ARG A 189 7.26 0.01 4.15
CA ARG A 189 8.60 0.18 3.57
C ARG A 189 9.59 -0.92 3.94
N ALA A 190 9.46 -1.51 5.12
CA ALA A 190 10.34 -2.57 5.61
C ALA A 190 10.19 -3.90 4.85
N VAL A 191 9.05 -4.12 4.20
CA VAL A 191 8.71 -5.38 3.51
C VAL A 191 8.57 -5.20 1.99
N LEU A 192 8.42 -3.97 1.51
CA LEU A 192 8.31 -3.66 0.09
C LEU A 192 9.70 -3.63 -0.59
N PRO A 193 9.84 -4.22 -1.79
CA PRO A 193 11.01 -3.98 -2.61
C PRO A 193 11.01 -2.52 -3.12
N PRO A 194 12.16 -2.01 -3.60
CA PRO A 194 12.21 -0.71 -4.26
C PRO A 194 11.21 -0.61 -5.41
N PRO A 195 10.49 0.53 -5.56
CA PRO A 195 9.60 0.72 -6.69
C PRO A 195 10.38 1.02 -7.97
N ASP A 196 9.77 0.72 -9.11
CA ASP A 196 10.24 1.18 -10.41
C ASP A 196 9.97 2.69 -10.56
N LEU A 197 8.78 3.14 -10.15
CA LEU A 197 8.37 4.54 -10.19
C LEU A 197 7.70 4.94 -8.88
N ARG A 198 8.11 6.05 -8.28
CA ARG A 198 7.39 6.70 -7.17
C ARG A 198 6.81 8.02 -7.63
N LEU A 199 5.55 8.27 -7.29
CA LEU A 199 4.84 9.51 -7.55
C LEU A 199 4.45 10.15 -6.22
N ALA A 200 5.15 11.22 -5.84
CA ALA A 200 4.78 12.06 -4.72
C ALA A 200 3.82 13.16 -5.21
N ILE A 201 2.58 13.14 -4.71
CA ILE A 201 1.50 14.04 -5.13
C ILE A 201 1.20 15.03 -4.01
N GLU A 202 1.42 16.31 -4.27
CA GLU A 202 1.26 17.40 -3.32
C GLU A 202 0.13 18.34 -3.77
N PRO A 203 -0.99 18.42 -3.01
CA PRO A 203 -1.99 19.47 -3.17
C PRO A 203 -1.39 20.87 -3.10
N GLN A 204 -1.87 21.77 -3.94
CA GLN A 204 -1.57 23.19 -3.88
C GLN A 204 -2.86 23.95 -3.53
N ASP A 205 -2.73 25.23 -3.15
CA ASP A 205 -3.85 26.06 -2.71
C ASP A 205 -4.85 26.42 -3.83
N ASP A 206 -4.44 26.28 -5.09
CA ASP A 206 -5.22 26.58 -6.30
C ASP A 206 -5.90 25.34 -6.91
N ASP A 207 -6.14 24.31 -6.09
CA ASP A 207 -6.64 22.99 -6.49
C ASP A 207 -5.76 22.20 -7.48
N SER A 208 -4.60 22.72 -7.89
CA SER A 208 -3.62 21.95 -8.67
C SER A 208 -2.89 20.92 -7.81
N ARG A 209 -2.14 20.02 -8.46
CA ARG A 209 -1.21 19.09 -7.80
C ARG A 209 0.20 19.27 -8.36
N ARG A 210 1.17 19.45 -7.48
CA ARG A 210 2.59 19.27 -7.81
C ARG A 210 2.91 17.80 -7.70
N VAL A 211 3.45 17.21 -8.76
CA VAL A 211 3.78 15.78 -8.79
C VAL A 211 5.26 15.61 -9.02
N THR A 212 5.96 15.03 -8.05
CA THR A 212 7.37 14.66 -8.18
C THR A 212 7.47 13.17 -8.45
N ALA A 213 7.99 12.83 -9.63
CA ALA A 213 8.16 11.46 -10.08
C ALA A 213 9.64 11.04 -9.98
N LEU A 214 9.90 9.92 -9.32
CA LEU A 214 11.22 9.34 -9.10
C LEU A 214 11.29 7.97 -9.75
N ALA A 215 12.15 7.80 -10.75
CA ALA A 215 12.41 6.51 -11.38
C ALA A 215 13.55 5.78 -10.65
N GLY A 216 13.26 4.60 -10.10
CA GLY A 216 14.21 3.72 -9.43
C GLY A 216 14.80 2.61 -10.33
N SER A 217 14.29 2.47 -11.55
CA SER A 217 14.69 1.43 -12.51
C SER A 217 14.56 1.89 -13.96
N ALA A 218 15.03 1.07 -14.90
CA ALA A 218 14.85 1.31 -16.34
C ALA A 218 13.35 1.28 -16.76
N LEU A 219 12.52 0.46 -16.10
CA LEU A 219 11.07 0.49 -16.30
C LEU A 219 10.50 1.83 -15.83
N GLY A 220 10.96 2.30 -14.67
CA GLY A 220 10.62 3.61 -14.13
C GLY A 220 10.96 4.76 -15.08
N GLN A 221 12.15 4.75 -15.68
CA GLN A 221 12.58 5.77 -16.64
C GLN A 221 11.70 5.77 -17.90
N ALA A 222 11.35 4.59 -18.43
CA ALA A 222 10.43 4.48 -19.57
C ALA A 222 9.05 5.06 -19.24
N LEU A 223 8.51 4.73 -18.05
CA LEU A 223 7.24 5.29 -17.57
C LEU A 223 7.31 6.81 -17.37
N LEU A 224 8.40 7.29 -16.79
CA LEU A 224 8.64 8.72 -16.57
C LEU A 224 8.71 9.50 -17.89
N ALA A 225 9.40 8.93 -18.89
CA ALA A 225 9.46 9.50 -20.24
C ALA A 225 8.11 9.47 -20.95
N ALA A 226 7.27 8.45 -20.71
CA ALA A 226 5.90 8.42 -21.21
C ALA A 226 5.04 9.53 -20.57
N GLY A 227 5.03 9.62 -19.23
CA GLY A 227 4.27 10.64 -18.51
C GLY A 227 4.69 12.07 -18.84
N ALA A 228 5.97 12.29 -19.14
CA ALA A 228 6.48 13.61 -19.53
C ALA A 228 6.04 14.10 -20.93
N ARG A 229 5.44 13.21 -21.75
CA ARG A 229 4.89 13.55 -23.07
C ARG A 229 3.38 13.84 -23.05
N ALA A 230 2.73 13.70 -21.89
CA ALA A 230 1.29 13.77 -21.69
C ALA A 230 0.73 15.20 -21.54
#